data_AF-A0A1E3H541-F1
#
_entry.id   AF-A0A1E3H541-F1
#
_cell.length_a   1.000
_cell.length_b   1.000
_cell.length_c   1.000
_cell.angle_alpha   90.00
_cell.angle_beta   90.00
_cell.angle_gamma   90.00
#
_symmetry.space_group_name_H-M   'P 1'
#
loop_
_entity.id
_entity.type
_entity.pdbx_description
1 polymer ?
#
loop_
_entity_poly.entity_id
_entity_poly.type
_entity_poly.pdbx_seq_one_letter_code
_entity_poly.pdbx_strand_id
1 'polypeptide(L)'
;MAEPTMQPPLVPTTGPDYNPVVTLNGWTLPWRMNGDWKEFHLVAEPVVREMAPGMVAHLWGYNGQSPGPTIEAVEGDKVRIFVTNKLPEHTTIHWHGQLLPSGMDGVGGLTQPHIKPGKTFVYEFVLQKSGTFMYHPHADEMVQMAMGMMGFFVVHPKDPAFRRVDRDFVFLMSAYDIEPGAYVPRVAEMTDFNLWTWNSRVFPGIDHLSAPRVTRSGSASAT
;
A
#
# COMPACT_ATOMS: atom_id res chain seq x y z
N MET A 1 3.19 13.21 12.85
CA MET A 1 3.54 12.01 12.08
C MET A 1 2.59 10.92 12.52
N ALA A 2 1.99 10.17 11.58
CA ALA A 2 1.31 8.93 11.97
C ALA A 2 2.34 8.00 12.61
N GLU A 3 1.97 7.33 13.70
CA GLU A 3 2.84 6.40 14.41
C GLU A 3 3.32 5.28 13.45
N PRO A 4 4.58 4.81 13.53
CA PRO A 4 5.08 3.75 12.64
C PRO A 4 4.47 2.37 12.93
N THR A 5 3.58 2.29 13.92
CA THR A 5 2.87 1.10 14.36
C THR A 5 1.67 0.78 13.47
N MET A 6 1.23 -0.46 13.58
CA MET A 6 0.06 -1.01 12.93
C MET A 6 -1.20 -0.28 13.41
N GLN A 7 -1.95 0.29 12.48
CA GLN A 7 -3.24 0.90 12.78
C GLN A 7 -4.38 -0.12 12.68
N PRO A 8 -5.48 0.08 13.42
CA PRO A 8 -6.67 -0.75 13.24
C PRO A 8 -7.17 -0.68 11.78
N PRO A 9 -7.67 -1.80 11.22
CA PRO A 9 -8.24 -1.79 9.88
C PRO A 9 -9.41 -0.83 9.75
N LEU A 10 -9.52 -0.17 8.59
CA LEU A 10 -10.61 0.76 8.32
C LEU A 10 -11.85 -0.01 7.84
N VAL A 11 -12.83 -0.15 8.73
CA VAL A 11 -14.12 -0.77 8.40
C VAL A 11 -14.95 0.18 7.53
N PRO A 12 -15.49 -0.28 6.38
CA PRO A 12 -16.37 0.53 5.54
C PRO A 12 -17.58 1.03 6.32
N THR A 13 -17.83 2.34 6.26
CA THR A 13 -19.06 2.94 6.80
C THR A 13 -20.12 3.15 5.72
N THR A 14 -19.73 3.04 4.45
CA THR A 14 -20.57 3.18 3.25
C THR A 14 -20.05 2.20 2.18
N GLY A 15 -20.79 2.03 1.08
CA GLY A 15 -20.39 1.11 -0.01
C GLY A 15 -20.58 -0.37 0.34
N PRO A 16 -20.01 -1.28 -0.47
CA PRO A 16 -20.08 -2.71 -0.21
C PRO A 16 -19.33 -3.10 1.08
N ASP A 17 -19.90 -4.03 1.83
CA ASP A 17 -19.26 -4.58 3.03
C ASP A 17 -18.15 -5.56 2.66
N TYR A 18 -17.05 -5.55 3.41
CA TYR A 18 -15.93 -6.48 3.28
C TYR A 18 -15.19 -6.61 4.61
N ASN A 19 -14.48 -7.72 4.83
CA ASN A 19 -13.63 -7.91 6.00
C ASN A 19 -12.25 -7.27 5.73
N PRO A 20 -11.93 -6.10 6.32
CA PRO A 20 -10.72 -5.37 5.94
C PRO A 20 -9.44 -6.11 6.36
N VAL A 21 -8.38 -5.95 5.56
CA VAL A 21 -7.09 -6.54 5.89
C VAL A 21 -6.38 -5.76 6.99
N VAL A 22 -5.51 -6.44 7.75
CA VAL A 22 -4.57 -5.77 8.65
C VAL A 22 -3.24 -5.55 7.93
N THR A 23 -2.88 -4.29 7.68
CA THR A 23 -1.57 -3.92 7.14
C THR A 23 -0.56 -3.82 8.27
N LEU A 24 0.39 -4.76 8.31
CA LEU A 24 1.40 -4.82 9.38
C LEU A 24 2.23 -3.51 9.42
N ASN A 25 2.41 -2.90 10.60
CA ASN A 25 3.14 -1.63 10.74
C ASN A 25 2.68 -0.53 9.75
N GLY A 26 1.42 -0.54 9.32
CA GLY A 26 0.86 0.40 8.36
C GLY A 26 -0.63 0.62 8.57
N TRP A 27 -1.28 1.18 7.56
CA TRP A 27 -2.68 1.61 7.63
C TRP A 27 -3.36 1.58 6.26
N THR A 28 -4.69 1.60 6.26
CA THR A 28 -5.53 1.63 5.06
C THR A 28 -5.79 3.08 4.63
N LEU A 29 -5.61 3.37 3.35
CA LEU A 29 -5.85 4.68 2.78
C LEU A 29 -7.36 5.00 2.85
N PRO A 30 -7.77 6.10 3.51
CA PRO A 30 -9.16 6.49 3.62
C PRO A 30 -9.68 6.94 2.26
N TRP A 31 -10.98 6.79 2.12
CA TRP A 31 -11.69 7.07 0.89
C TRP A 31 -13.06 7.68 1.19
N ARG A 32 -13.68 8.25 0.17
CA ARG A 32 -15.06 8.73 0.22
C ARG A 32 -15.82 8.30 -1.04
N MET A 33 -17.14 8.19 -0.96
CA MET A 33 -17.97 8.08 -2.17
C MET A 33 -18.22 9.45 -2.79
N ASN A 34 -18.17 9.52 -4.13
CA ASN A 34 -18.63 10.64 -4.92
C ASN A 34 -19.44 10.11 -6.12
N GLY A 35 -20.77 10.04 -5.96
CA GLY A 35 -21.63 9.26 -6.85
C GLY A 35 -21.22 7.79 -6.83
N ASP A 36 -20.99 7.20 -8.00
CA ASP A 36 -20.54 5.81 -8.11
C ASP A 36 -19.03 5.63 -7.88
N TRP A 37 -18.26 6.72 -7.72
CA TRP A 37 -16.81 6.66 -7.59
C TRP A 37 -16.37 6.54 -6.14
N LYS A 38 -15.52 5.54 -5.87
CA LYS A 38 -14.74 5.43 -4.64
C LYS A 38 -13.46 6.25 -4.80
N GLU A 39 -13.42 7.42 -4.15
CA GLU A 39 -12.34 8.39 -4.31
C GLU A 39 -11.25 8.23 -3.25
N PHE A 40 -9.99 8.17 -3.70
CA PHE A 40 -8.79 8.11 -2.87
C PHE A 40 -7.84 9.28 -3.18
N HIS A 41 -7.07 9.72 -2.19
CA HIS A 41 -6.02 10.72 -2.36
C HIS A 41 -4.66 10.15 -1.95
N LEU A 42 -3.82 9.89 -2.95
CA LEU A 42 -2.49 9.34 -2.76
C LEU A 42 -1.45 10.45 -3.02
N VAL A 43 -0.53 10.66 -2.08
CA VAL A 43 0.44 11.76 -2.12
C VAL A 43 1.84 11.16 -2.11
N ALA A 44 2.53 11.18 -3.24
CA ALA A 44 3.92 10.77 -3.32
C ALA A 44 4.82 11.85 -2.70
N GLU A 45 5.61 11.52 -1.68
CA GLU A 45 6.43 12.49 -0.96
C GLU A 45 7.64 11.86 -0.27
N PRO A 46 8.68 12.65 0.07
CA PRO A 46 9.72 12.19 0.99
C PRO A 46 9.15 11.87 2.37
N VAL A 47 9.61 10.78 2.96
CA VAL A 47 9.13 10.27 4.26
C VAL A 47 10.29 9.89 5.16
N VAL A 48 10.09 10.02 6.46
CA VAL A 48 11.03 9.53 7.48
C VAL A 48 10.42 8.28 8.10
N ARG A 49 11.12 7.16 8.00
CA ARG A 49 10.68 5.86 8.51
C ARG A 49 11.65 5.37 9.57
N GLU A 50 11.19 5.21 10.79
CA GLU A 50 11.93 4.42 11.77
C GLU A 50 11.80 2.94 11.38
N MET A 51 12.92 2.27 11.10
CA MET A 51 12.95 0.85 10.72
C MET A 51 12.96 -0.06 11.97
N ALA A 52 13.66 0.36 13.02
CA ALA A 52 13.71 -0.25 14.35
C ALA A 52 14.03 0.85 15.38
N PRO A 53 13.85 0.63 16.70
CA PRO A 53 14.10 1.67 17.70
C PRO A 53 15.46 2.34 17.53
N GLY A 54 15.45 3.64 17.24
CA GLY A 54 16.66 4.45 17.02
C GLY A 54 17.32 4.33 15.64
N MET A 55 16.80 3.49 14.75
CA MET A 55 17.25 3.34 13.37
C MET A 55 16.28 4.03 12.42
N VAL A 56 16.66 5.20 11.92
CA VAL A 56 15.83 6.03 11.03
C VAL A 56 16.35 5.97 9.60
N ALA A 57 15.43 5.86 8.65
CA ALA A 57 15.70 5.97 7.23
C ALA A 57 14.90 7.11 6.60
N HIS A 58 15.53 7.84 5.69
CA HIS A 58 14.92 8.84 4.82
C HIS A 58 14.59 8.15 3.49
N LEU A 59 13.30 7.90 3.29
CA LEU A 59 12.75 7.15 2.18
C LEU A 59 11.84 8.06 1.36
N TRP A 60 11.33 7.54 0.24
CA TRP A 60 10.17 8.10 -0.45
C TRP A 60 9.00 7.13 -0.31
N GLY A 61 7.80 7.68 -0.25
CA GLY A 61 6.62 6.88 -0.03
C GLY A 61 5.35 7.65 -0.36
N TYR A 62 4.27 7.24 0.29
CA TYR A 62 2.95 7.80 0.05
C TYR A 62 2.27 8.16 1.37
N ASN A 63 1.67 9.35 1.42
CA ASN A 63 0.89 9.84 2.56
C ASN A 63 1.67 9.72 3.90
N GLY A 64 2.95 10.09 3.89
CA GLY A 64 3.80 10.06 5.08
C GLY A 64 4.37 8.69 5.48
N GLN A 65 4.20 7.63 4.67
CA GLN A 65 4.74 6.30 4.97
C GLN A 65 5.42 5.62 3.78
N SER A 66 6.45 4.81 4.06
CA SER A 66 6.98 3.78 3.16
C SER A 66 6.95 2.42 3.89
N PRO A 67 6.37 1.36 3.28
CA PRO A 67 5.50 1.41 2.10
C PRO A 67 4.28 2.31 2.33
N GLY A 68 3.65 2.74 1.25
CA GLY A 68 2.45 3.55 1.30
C GLY A 68 1.24 2.82 1.90
N PRO A 69 0.17 3.56 2.24
CA PRO A 69 -1.03 2.98 2.81
C PRO A 69 -1.71 1.99 1.87
N THR A 70 -2.38 0.99 2.44
CA THR A 70 -3.10 -0.02 1.65
C THR A 70 -4.35 0.57 1.06
N ILE A 71 -4.52 0.46 -0.26
CA ILE A 71 -5.79 0.77 -0.93
C ILE A 71 -6.67 -0.46 -0.84
N GLU A 72 -7.89 -0.30 -0.30
CA GLU A 72 -8.88 -1.39 -0.21
C GLU A 72 -10.16 -1.03 -0.96
N ALA A 73 -10.63 -1.95 -1.79
CA ALA A 73 -11.87 -1.82 -2.55
C ALA A 73 -12.50 -3.19 -2.81
N VAL A 74 -13.69 -3.22 -3.38
CA VAL A 74 -14.40 -4.45 -3.73
C VAL A 74 -14.44 -4.62 -5.24
N GLU A 75 -14.38 -5.87 -5.70
CA GLU A 75 -14.56 -6.21 -7.12
C GLU A 75 -15.85 -5.59 -7.67
N GLY A 76 -15.72 -4.83 -8.76
CA GLY A 76 -16.79 -4.05 -9.38
C GLY A 76 -16.81 -2.57 -9.01
N ASP A 77 -16.07 -2.13 -7.98
CA ASP A 77 -15.97 -0.72 -7.63
C ASP A 77 -15.37 0.11 -8.79
N LYS A 78 -15.95 1.30 -9.03
CA LYS A 78 -15.32 2.35 -9.84
C LYS A 78 -14.39 3.15 -8.91
N VAL A 79 -13.09 3.09 -9.15
CA VAL A 79 -12.11 3.82 -8.32
C VAL A 79 -11.62 5.06 -9.04
N ARG A 80 -11.54 6.17 -8.29
CA ARG A 80 -10.91 7.41 -8.72
C ARG A 80 -9.79 7.76 -7.75
N ILE A 81 -8.56 7.78 -8.24
CA ILE A 81 -7.38 7.99 -7.38
C ILE A 81 -6.67 9.26 -7.82
N PHE A 82 -6.69 10.27 -6.94
CA PHE A 82 -5.95 11.51 -7.12
C PHE A 82 -4.52 11.31 -6.63
N VAL A 83 -3.57 11.24 -7.55
CA VAL A 83 -2.15 11.08 -7.24
C VAL A 83 -1.47 12.43 -7.32
N THR A 84 -1.05 12.98 -6.18
CA THR A 84 -0.32 14.25 -6.11
C THR A 84 1.16 13.99 -5.88
N ASN A 85 2.01 14.54 -6.75
CA ASN A 85 3.45 14.39 -6.65
C ASN A 85 4.08 15.56 -5.88
N LYS A 86 4.67 15.28 -4.71
CA LYS A 86 5.49 16.21 -3.94
C LYS A 86 6.98 15.81 -3.89
N LEU A 87 7.39 14.85 -4.71
CA LEU A 87 8.80 14.50 -4.87
C LEU A 87 9.56 15.62 -5.60
N PRO A 88 10.90 15.65 -5.48
CA PRO A 88 11.73 16.58 -6.25
C PRO A 88 11.80 16.25 -7.75
N GLU A 89 11.25 15.09 -8.16
CA GLU A 89 11.30 14.59 -9.53
C GLU A 89 9.92 14.12 -10.02
N HIS A 90 9.86 13.74 -11.29
CA HIS A 90 8.62 13.28 -11.93
C HIS A 90 8.30 11.84 -11.51
N THR A 91 7.02 11.48 -11.45
CA THR A 91 6.61 10.11 -11.08
C THR A 91 5.38 9.68 -11.89
N THR A 92 4.97 8.43 -11.74
CA THR A 92 3.70 7.87 -12.17
C THR A 92 3.31 6.79 -11.16
N ILE A 93 2.12 6.20 -11.28
CA ILE A 93 1.73 5.02 -10.50
C ILE A 93 1.24 3.95 -11.45
N HIS A 94 1.96 2.83 -11.46
CA HIS A 94 1.52 1.58 -12.05
C HIS A 94 0.75 0.75 -11.03
N TRP A 95 -0.39 0.21 -11.46
CA TRP A 95 -1.29 -0.60 -10.64
C TRP A 95 -1.04 -2.08 -10.93
N HIS A 96 0.09 -2.57 -10.44
CA HIS A 96 0.63 -3.89 -10.75
C HIS A 96 -0.41 -5.02 -10.63
N GLY A 97 -0.69 -5.65 -11.76
CA GLY A 97 -1.61 -6.78 -11.88
C GLY A 97 -3.09 -6.41 -12.04
N GLN A 98 -3.45 -5.11 -12.01
CA GLN A 98 -4.81 -4.66 -12.30
C GLN A 98 -5.12 -4.75 -13.80
N LEU A 99 -6.37 -5.10 -14.12
CA LEU A 99 -6.90 -5.08 -15.48
C LEU A 99 -7.62 -3.75 -15.70
N LEU A 100 -6.99 -2.83 -16.43
CA LEU A 100 -7.44 -1.45 -16.59
C LEU A 100 -7.20 -0.91 -18.01
N PRO A 101 -7.83 0.20 -18.42
CA PRO A 101 -7.53 0.86 -19.67
C PRO A 101 -6.08 1.32 -19.72
N SER A 102 -5.40 1.12 -20.86
CA SER A 102 -3.97 1.43 -21.02
C SER A 102 -3.59 2.83 -20.51
N GLY A 103 -4.39 3.86 -20.80
CA GLY A 103 -4.12 5.24 -20.35
C GLY A 103 -4.13 5.49 -18.84
N MET A 104 -4.47 4.48 -18.03
CA MET A 104 -4.49 4.51 -16.57
C MET A 104 -3.40 3.63 -15.95
N ASP A 105 -2.51 3.04 -16.76
CA ASP A 105 -1.57 2.01 -16.32
C ASP A 105 -0.25 2.54 -15.72
N GLY A 106 0.03 3.84 -15.83
CA GLY A 106 1.19 4.41 -15.15
C GLY A 106 2.54 4.24 -15.82
N VAL A 107 2.65 3.53 -16.95
CA VAL A 107 3.92 3.43 -17.69
C VAL A 107 4.25 4.79 -18.31
N GLY A 108 5.19 5.52 -17.69
CA GLY A 108 5.54 6.89 -18.01
C GLY A 108 6.05 7.06 -19.44
N GLY A 109 5.53 8.06 -20.16
CA GLY A 109 5.92 8.35 -21.54
C GLY A 109 5.32 7.41 -22.61
N LEU A 110 4.77 6.26 -22.20
CA LEU A 110 4.09 5.31 -23.10
C LEU A 110 2.57 5.39 -22.96
N THR A 111 2.07 5.14 -21.75
CA THR A 111 0.63 5.04 -21.49
C THR A 111 0.03 6.36 -21.02
N GLN A 112 0.85 7.19 -20.35
CA GLN A 112 0.46 8.50 -19.88
C GLN A 112 1.67 9.46 -19.79
N PRO A 113 1.44 10.78 -19.72
CA PRO A 113 2.46 11.73 -19.31
C PRO A 113 2.90 11.51 -17.86
N HIS A 114 4.16 11.81 -17.57
CA HIS A 114 4.66 11.85 -16.19
C HIS A 114 3.94 12.90 -15.34
N ILE A 115 3.73 12.59 -14.07
CA ILE A 115 3.23 13.51 -13.06
C ILE A 115 4.42 14.37 -12.61
N LYS A 116 4.49 15.61 -13.08
CA LYS A 116 5.56 16.55 -12.68
C LYS A 116 5.45 16.93 -11.19
N PRO A 117 6.56 17.38 -10.55
CA PRO A 117 6.51 17.93 -9.20
C PRO A 117 5.41 18.98 -9.02
N GLY A 118 4.68 18.88 -7.91
CA GLY A 118 3.57 19.76 -7.55
C GLY A 118 2.30 19.57 -8.39
N LYS A 119 2.24 18.54 -9.25
CA LYS A 119 1.06 18.25 -10.08
C LYS A 119 0.31 17.02 -9.59
N THR A 120 -0.93 16.94 -10.02
CA THR A 120 -1.84 15.83 -9.72
C THR A 120 -2.30 15.19 -11.02
N PHE A 121 -2.33 13.86 -11.05
CA PHE A 121 -2.97 13.08 -12.09
C PHE A 121 -4.12 12.27 -11.49
N VAL A 122 -5.20 12.10 -12.26
CA VAL A 122 -6.39 11.37 -11.80
C VAL A 122 -6.47 10.06 -12.56
N TYR A 123 -6.43 8.96 -11.82
CA TYR A 123 -6.63 7.62 -12.34
C TYR A 123 -8.07 7.20 -12.15
N GLU A 124 -8.71 6.66 -13.19
CA GLU A 124 -10.10 6.23 -13.15
C GLU A 124 -10.28 4.89 -13.86
N PHE A 125 -10.69 3.86 -13.13
CA PHE A 125 -10.95 2.53 -13.71
C PHE A 125 -11.92 1.71 -12.84
N VAL A 126 -12.40 0.61 -13.40
CA VAL A 126 -13.25 -0.38 -12.72
C VAL A 126 -12.39 -1.56 -12.28
N LEU A 127 -12.55 -1.99 -11.04
CA LEU A 127 -11.87 -3.18 -10.52
C LEU A 127 -12.55 -4.45 -11.03
N GLN A 128 -11.86 -5.21 -11.88
CA GLN A 128 -12.46 -6.37 -12.54
C GLN A 128 -12.25 -7.69 -11.80
N LYS A 129 -11.24 -7.77 -10.93
CA LYS A 129 -10.83 -9.03 -10.30
C LYS A 129 -10.40 -8.80 -8.86
N SER A 130 -10.94 -9.61 -7.95
CA SER A 130 -10.50 -9.69 -6.57
C SER A 130 -9.12 -10.36 -6.41
N GLY A 131 -8.37 -9.93 -5.41
CA GLY A 131 -7.02 -10.42 -5.12
C GLY A 131 -6.14 -9.39 -4.39
N THR A 132 -4.89 -9.78 -4.17
CA THR A 132 -3.85 -8.93 -3.59
C THR A 132 -2.94 -8.44 -4.72
N PHE A 133 -2.83 -7.12 -4.85
CA PHE A 133 -2.04 -6.44 -5.86
C PHE A 133 -1.14 -5.40 -5.19
N MET A 134 -0.35 -4.70 -5.98
CA MET A 134 0.50 -3.60 -5.51
C MET A 134 0.39 -2.39 -6.40
N TYR A 135 0.84 -1.25 -5.90
CA TYR A 135 1.06 -0.06 -6.70
C TYR A 135 2.49 0.46 -6.47
N HIS A 136 3.13 0.92 -7.54
CA HIS A 136 4.50 1.45 -7.50
C HIS A 136 4.76 2.37 -8.70
N PRO A 137 5.83 3.18 -8.69
CA PRO A 137 6.16 4.02 -9.82
C PRO A 137 6.63 3.22 -11.04
N HIS A 138 6.39 3.78 -12.22
CA HIS A 138 6.94 3.31 -13.50
C HIS A 138 7.44 4.50 -14.33
N ALA A 139 8.27 5.33 -13.67
CA ALA A 139 8.90 6.53 -14.20
C ALA A 139 10.44 6.43 -14.05
N ASP A 140 11.00 6.86 -12.92
CA ASP A 140 12.37 6.51 -12.49
C ASP A 140 12.29 5.35 -11.48
N GLU A 141 11.93 4.17 -11.99
CA GLU A 141 11.63 3.00 -11.17
C GLU A 141 12.80 2.59 -10.28
N MET A 142 14.03 2.64 -10.82
CA MET A 142 15.24 2.24 -10.10
C MET A 142 15.44 3.08 -8.84
N VAL A 143 15.35 4.41 -8.94
CA VAL A 143 15.52 5.29 -7.79
C VAL A 143 14.29 5.22 -6.88
N GLN A 144 13.09 5.37 -7.43
CA GLN A 144 11.88 5.56 -6.63
C GLN A 144 11.50 4.29 -5.86
N MET A 145 11.63 3.10 -6.46
CA MET A 145 11.38 1.85 -5.75
C MET A 145 12.47 1.53 -4.71
N ALA A 146 13.75 1.79 -5.02
CA ALA A 146 14.83 1.62 -4.05
C ALA A 146 14.71 2.57 -2.85
N MET A 147 14.13 3.75 -3.06
CA MET A 147 13.74 4.67 -1.99
C MET A 147 12.50 4.20 -1.20
N GLY A 148 11.84 3.11 -1.58
CA GLY A 148 10.74 2.49 -0.85
C GLY A 148 9.33 2.82 -1.35
N MET A 149 9.18 3.35 -2.57
CA MET A 149 7.87 3.69 -3.12
C MET A 149 7.11 2.47 -3.64
N MET A 150 6.45 1.75 -2.73
CA MET A 150 5.53 0.66 -3.03
C MET A 150 4.33 0.75 -2.08
N GLY A 151 3.22 0.13 -2.41
CA GLY A 151 2.10 -0.07 -1.48
C GLY A 151 1.15 -1.14 -1.96
N PHE A 152 0.23 -1.56 -1.09
CA PHE A 152 -0.74 -2.60 -1.40
C PHE A 152 -1.99 -2.06 -2.06
N PHE A 153 -2.55 -2.84 -2.97
CA PHE A 153 -3.90 -2.66 -3.49
C PHE A 153 -4.65 -3.98 -3.29
N VAL A 154 -5.54 -4.03 -2.32
CA VAL A 154 -6.38 -5.20 -2.03
C VAL A 154 -7.77 -4.99 -2.61
N VAL A 155 -8.18 -5.94 -3.45
CA VAL A 155 -9.53 -5.98 -4.02
C VAL A 155 -10.25 -7.16 -3.40
N HIS A 156 -11.21 -6.89 -2.52
CA HIS A 156 -12.04 -7.89 -1.88
C HIS A 156 -13.02 -8.52 -2.88
N PRO A 157 -13.35 -9.82 -2.71
CA PRO A 157 -14.34 -10.48 -3.56
C PRO A 157 -15.71 -9.82 -3.39
N LYS A 158 -16.48 -9.75 -4.47
CA LYS A 158 -17.86 -9.24 -4.43
C LYS A 158 -18.77 -10.10 -3.55
N ASP A 159 -18.48 -11.39 -3.44
CA ASP A 159 -19.11 -12.30 -2.47
C ASP A 159 -18.26 -12.36 -1.18
N PRO A 160 -18.71 -11.79 -0.05
CA PRO A 160 -17.96 -11.80 1.21
C PRO A 160 -17.78 -13.21 1.80
N ALA A 161 -18.54 -14.20 1.35
CA ALA A 161 -18.37 -15.59 1.78
C ALA A 161 -17.22 -16.30 1.05
N PHE A 162 -16.78 -15.78 -0.09
CA PHE A 162 -15.72 -16.37 -0.88
C PHE A 162 -14.40 -16.39 -0.11
N ARG A 163 -13.92 -17.61 0.22
CA ARG A 163 -12.68 -17.84 0.98
C ARG A 163 -12.58 -17.01 2.26
N ARG A 164 -13.71 -16.88 2.97
CA ARG A 164 -13.79 -16.11 4.23
C ARG A 164 -12.76 -16.63 5.25
N VAL A 165 -11.99 -15.69 5.80
CA VAL A 165 -11.04 -15.91 6.90
C VAL A 165 -11.46 -15.08 8.12
N ASP A 166 -11.06 -15.52 9.32
CA ASP A 166 -11.32 -14.78 10.56
C ASP A 166 -10.44 -13.54 10.70
N ARG A 167 -9.22 -13.58 10.13
CA ARG A 167 -8.29 -12.47 10.09
C ARG A 167 -7.39 -12.57 8.85
N ASP A 168 -7.21 -11.45 8.16
CA ASP A 168 -6.33 -11.32 7.01
C ASP A 168 -5.22 -10.29 7.32
N PHE A 169 -4.00 -10.56 6.86
CA PHE A 169 -2.83 -9.73 7.08
C PHE A 169 -2.04 -9.54 5.78
N VAL A 170 -1.56 -8.33 5.54
CA VAL A 170 -0.69 -8.02 4.40
C VAL A 170 0.60 -7.31 4.84
N PHE A 171 1.73 -7.74 4.27
CA PHE A 171 3.04 -7.11 4.48
C PHE A 171 3.95 -7.30 3.26
N LEU A 172 4.65 -6.25 2.86
CA LEU A 172 5.63 -6.27 1.78
C LEU A 172 6.98 -6.65 2.36
N MET A 173 7.66 -7.55 1.67
CA MET A 173 9.06 -7.83 1.93
C MET A 173 9.89 -6.97 1.00
N SER A 174 10.87 -6.24 1.55
CA SER A 174 11.81 -5.46 0.75
C SER A 174 13.19 -5.48 1.39
N ALA A 175 14.21 -5.32 0.55
CA ALA A 175 15.58 -5.22 0.97
C ALA A 175 16.12 -3.81 0.68
N TYR A 176 16.94 -3.29 1.60
CA TYR A 176 17.62 -2.01 1.44
C TYR A 176 19.11 -2.18 1.68
N ASP A 177 19.87 -1.27 1.11
CA ASP A 177 21.28 -1.07 1.41
C ASP A 177 21.46 0.31 2.02
N ILE A 178 21.55 0.37 3.36
CA ILE A 178 21.77 1.62 4.10
C ILE A 178 23.06 1.46 4.89
N GLU A 179 24.07 2.23 4.53
CA GLU A 179 25.35 2.23 5.24
C GLU A 179 25.14 2.60 6.72
N PRO A 180 25.74 1.87 7.68
CA PRO A 180 25.65 2.22 9.10
C PRO A 180 26.09 3.66 9.36
N GLY A 181 25.20 4.45 9.99
CA GLY A 181 25.43 5.88 10.23
C GLY A 181 24.92 6.81 9.12
N ALA A 182 24.50 6.27 7.97
CA ALA A 182 23.74 6.97 6.96
C ALA A 182 22.23 6.82 7.21
N TYR A 183 21.43 7.66 6.52
CA TYR A 183 19.97 7.65 6.61
C TYR A 183 19.30 7.32 5.27
N VAL A 184 20.01 7.42 4.14
CA VAL A 184 19.45 7.27 2.80
C VAL A 184 19.96 5.96 2.19
N PRO A 185 19.10 5.15 1.56
CA PRO A 185 19.54 3.97 0.83
C PRO A 185 20.50 4.29 -0.32
N ARG A 186 21.46 3.40 -0.57
CA ARG A 186 22.27 3.41 -1.81
C ARG A 186 21.41 2.88 -2.96
N VAL A 187 20.66 3.77 -3.61
CA VAL A 187 19.67 3.43 -4.65
C VAL A 187 20.26 2.82 -5.93
N ALA A 188 21.57 2.92 -6.13
CA ALA A 188 22.27 2.31 -7.27
C ALA A 188 22.73 0.87 -6.99
N GLU A 189 22.72 0.43 -5.72
CA GLU A 189 23.09 -0.93 -5.34
C GLU A 189 21.89 -1.86 -5.52
N MET A 190 22.02 -2.85 -6.42
CA MET A 190 20.93 -3.77 -6.79
C MET A 190 21.22 -5.22 -6.40
N THR A 191 22.38 -5.48 -5.80
CA THR A 191 22.86 -6.84 -5.56
C THR A 191 23.28 -7.13 -4.14
N ASP A 192 23.76 -6.12 -3.40
CA ASP A 192 24.29 -6.27 -2.05
C ASP A 192 23.46 -5.49 -1.01
N PHE A 193 22.35 -6.11 -0.57
CA PHE A 193 21.47 -5.52 0.43
C PHE A 193 21.87 -5.94 1.85
N ASN A 194 21.91 -4.98 2.78
CA ASN A 194 22.31 -5.22 4.16
C ASN A 194 21.13 -5.24 5.16
N LEU A 195 19.91 -4.93 4.70
CA LEU A 195 18.69 -4.89 5.51
C LEU A 195 17.55 -5.63 4.82
N TRP A 196 16.95 -6.58 5.52
CA TRP A 196 15.73 -7.26 5.10
C TRP A 196 14.55 -6.80 5.95
N THR A 197 13.49 -6.30 5.32
CA THR A 197 12.42 -5.59 6.03
C THR A 197 11.04 -6.16 5.70
N TRP A 198 10.12 -6.02 6.66
CA TRP A 198 8.68 -6.17 6.46
C TRP A 198 8.03 -4.80 6.61
N ASN A 199 7.40 -4.29 5.56
CA ASN A 199 6.87 -2.92 5.50
C ASN A 199 7.87 -1.86 6.00
N SER A 200 9.11 -1.96 5.53
CA SER A 200 10.24 -1.09 5.89
C SER A 200 10.51 -1.03 7.40
N ARG A 201 10.24 -2.15 8.09
CA ARG A 201 10.57 -2.39 9.50
C ARG A 201 11.48 -3.61 9.62
N VAL A 202 12.38 -3.58 10.59
CA VAL A 202 13.28 -4.68 10.94
C VAL A 202 13.10 -5.02 12.42
N PHE A 203 13.43 -6.23 12.83
CA PHE A 203 13.38 -6.61 14.25
C PHE A 203 14.25 -5.65 15.10
N PRO A 204 13.79 -5.19 16.28
CA PRO A 204 12.55 -5.54 16.99
C PRO A 204 11.34 -4.65 16.65
N GLY A 205 11.39 -3.84 15.59
CA GLY A 205 10.33 -2.89 15.21
C GLY A 205 9.11 -3.51 14.51
N ILE A 206 9.07 -4.82 14.26
CA ILE A 206 7.94 -5.47 13.58
C ILE A 206 6.84 -5.77 14.60
N ASP A 207 5.62 -5.34 14.30
CA ASP A 207 4.47 -5.54 15.18
C ASP A 207 4.00 -7.00 15.21
N HIS A 208 3.20 -7.35 16.21
CA HIS A 208 2.69 -8.71 16.36
C HIS A 208 1.47 -8.99 15.49
N LEU A 209 1.51 -10.10 14.75
CA LEU A 209 0.35 -10.65 14.04
C LEU A 209 -0.59 -11.35 15.04
N SER A 210 -1.57 -10.61 15.55
CA SER A 210 -2.49 -11.09 16.58
C SER A 210 -3.87 -11.45 16.01
N ALA A 211 -4.30 -12.71 16.18
CA ALA A 211 -5.64 -13.17 15.81
C ALA A 211 -6.46 -13.52 17.07
N PRO A 212 -7.75 -13.13 17.13
CA PRO A 212 -8.62 -13.50 18.25
C PRO A 212 -8.79 -15.03 18.32
N ARG A 213 -8.82 -15.56 19.54
CA ARG A 213 -9.06 -16.99 19.77
C ARG A 213 -10.52 -17.32 19.44
N VAL A 214 -10.75 -18.11 18.40
CA VAL A 214 -12.08 -18.62 18.06
C VAL A 214 -12.50 -19.67 19.10
N THR A 215 -13.34 -19.30 20.06
CA THR A 215 -14.01 -20.29 20.91
C THR A 215 -15.17 -20.89 20.12
N ARG A 216 -15.03 -22.12 19.63
CA ARG A 216 -16.16 -22.87 19.09
C ARG A 216 -17.16 -23.14 20.23
N SER A 217 -18.20 -22.33 20.36
CA SER A 217 -19.38 -22.71 21.14
C SER A 217 -20.15 -23.77 20.34
N GLY A 218 -19.68 -25.02 20.42
CA GLY A 218 -20.48 -26.16 19.99
C GLY A 218 -21.68 -26.28 20.91
N SER A 219 -22.87 -25.96 20.42
CA SER A 219 -24.10 -26.47 21.01
C SER A 219 -24.11 -27.98 20.78
N ALA A 220 -23.57 -28.74 21.74
CA ALA A 220 -23.94 -30.14 21.86
C ALA A 220 -25.42 -30.17 22.26
N SER A 221 -26.31 -30.29 21.26
CA SER A 221 -27.65 -30.81 21.51
C SER A 221 -27.48 -32.27 21.91
N ALA A 222 -27.40 -32.52 23.21
CA ALA A 222 -27.63 -33.85 23.75
C ALA A 222 -29.13 -34.12 23.62
N THR A 223 -29.43 -35.21 22.90
CA THR A 223 -30.74 -35.86 22.77
C THR A 223 -31.39 -36.17 24.11
#